data_AF-B7Z5B3-F1
#
_entry.id   AF-B7Z5B3-F1
#
_cell.length_a   1.000
_cell.length_b   1.000
_cell.length_c   1.000
_cell.angle_alpha   90.00
_cell.angle_beta   90.00
_cell.angle_gamma   90.00
#
_symmetry.space_group_name_H-M   'P 1'
#
loop_
_entity.id
_entity.type
_entity.pdbx_description
1 polymer ?
#
loop_
_entity_poly.entity_id
_entity_poly.type
_entity_poly.pdbx_seq_one_letter_code
_entity_poly.pdbx_strand_id
1 'polypeptide(L)'
;MKSLKACKREIKSVMNTAGNSAPSLFLKSNFEYLRGNYRKAVKLLNSSNIAEHPGFMKTGECLRCMFWNNLGCIHFAMSKHNLGIFYFKKALQENDNVCAQLSAGSTDPGKKFSGRPMCTLLTNKRYELLYNCGIQLLHIGRPLAAFECLIEAVQVYHANPRLWLRLAECCIAANKGTSEQETKGLPSKKGIVQSIVGQGYHRKIVLASQSIQNTVYNDGQSSAIPVASMEFAAICLRNALLLLPEEQQDPKQENGAKNSNQLGGNTESSESSETCSSKSHDGDKFIPAPPSSPLRKQELENLKCSILACSAYVALALGDNLMALNHADKLLQQPKLSGSLKFLGHLYAAEALISLDRISDAITHLNPENVTDVSLGISSNEQDQG
;
A
#
# COMPACT_ATOMS: atom_id res chain seq x y z
N MET A 1 8.74 -13.73 19.50
CA MET A 1 10.11 -14.22 19.79
C MET A 1 10.30 -15.75 19.74
N LYS A 2 9.29 -16.60 20.06
CA LYS A 2 9.44 -18.07 20.04
C LYS A 2 9.82 -18.66 18.66
N SER A 3 9.32 -18.08 17.56
CA SER A 3 9.59 -18.52 16.17
C SER A 3 11.05 -18.33 15.71
N LEU A 4 11.73 -17.25 16.12
CA LEU A 4 13.11 -16.95 15.67
C LEU A 4 14.15 -17.98 16.17
N LYS A 5 13.94 -18.57 17.35
CA LYS A 5 14.82 -19.62 17.89
C LYS A 5 14.70 -20.93 17.11
N ALA A 6 13.47 -21.28 16.69
CA ALA A 6 13.24 -22.45 15.84
C ALA A 6 13.86 -22.24 14.45
N CYS A 7 13.60 -21.10 13.81
CA CYS A 7 14.17 -20.73 12.53
C CYS A 7 15.72 -20.78 12.54
N LYS A 8 16.37 -20.30 13.60
CA LYS A 8 17.84 -20.40 13.73
C LYS A 8 18.35 -21.85 13.74
N ARG A 9 17.62 -22.78 14.36
CA ARG A 9 17.99 -24.21 14.39
C ARG A 9 17.83 -24.84 13.01
N GLU A 10 16.75 -24.54 12.31
CA GLU A 10 16.49 -25.04 10.96
C GLU A 10 17.53 -24.52 9.96
N ILE A 11 17.84 -23.22 9.99
CA ILE A 11 18.90 -22.64 9.14
C ILE A 11 20.24 -23.34 9.40
N LYS A 12 20.58 -23.63 10.66
CA LYS A 12 21.80 -24.38 10.99
C LYS A 12 21.77 -25.79 10.41
N SER A 13 20.64 -26.47 10.46
CA SER A 13 20.45 -27.80 9.86
C SER A 13 20.63 -27.77 8.34
N VAL A 14 20.03 -26.79 7.67
CA VAL A 14 20.17 -26.59 6.22
C VAL A 14 21.63 -26.33 5.85
N MET A 15 22.31 -25.43 6.57
CA MET A 15 23.73 -25.15 6.32
C MET A 15 24.64 -26.36 6.56
N ASN A 16 24.31 -27.22 7.52
CA ASN A 16 25.08 -28.45 7.76
C ASN A 16 24.91 -29.47 6.62
N THR A 17 23.74 -29.49 5.98
CA THR A 17 23.40 -30.47 4.92
C THR A 17 23.81 -29.99 3.54
N ALA A 18 23.50 -28.73 3.22
CA ALA A 18 23.71 -28.12 1.90
C ALA A 18 24.94 -27.18 1.85
N GLY A 19 25.75 -27.17 2.91
CA GLY A 19 26.93 -26.32 3.02
C GLY A 19 26.64 -24.82 2.88
N ASN A 20 27.62 -24.07 2.38
CA ASN A 20 27.48 -22.65 2.03
C ASN A 20 26.89 -22.46 0.62
N SER A 21 25.90 -23.27 0.24
CA SER A 21 25.17 -23.08 -1.01
C SER A 21 24.46 -21.73 -1.04
N ALA A 22 24.22 -21.19 -2.24
CA ALA A 22 23.61 -19.88 -2.40
C ALA A 22 22.22 -19.77 -1.71
N PRO A 23 21.29 -20.74 -1.83
CA PRO A 23 20.01 -20.70 -1.10
C PRO A 23 20.18 -20.64 0.42
N SER A 24 21.16 -21.39 0.97
CA SER A 24 21.45 -21.42 2.41
C SER A 24 21.95 -20.05 2.92
N LEU A 25 22.82 -19.39 2.14
CA LEU A 25 23.34 -18.06 2.48
C LEU A 25 22.26 -16.98 2.32
N PHE A 26 21.39 -17.08 1.32
CA PHE A 26 20.24 -16.19 1.15
C PHE A 26 19.28 -16.29 2.34
N LEU A 27 18.95 -17.52 2.76
CA LEU A 27 18.07 -17.74 3.91
C LEU A 27 18.70 -17.20 5.20
N LYS A 28 19.99 -17.45 5.41
CA LYS A 28 20.72 -16.91 6.58
C LYS A 28 20.81 -15.38 6.55
N SER A 29 20.97 -14.79 5.37
CA SER A 29 20.96 -13.33 5.21
C SER A 29 19.58 -12.74 5.55
N ASN A 30 18.49 -13.33 5.04
CA ASN A 30 17.14 -12.92 5.37
C ASN A 30 16.87 -13.01 6.89
N PHE A 31 17.35 -14.06 7.54
CA PHE A 31 17.25 -14.18 9.00
C PHE A 31 17.96 -13.04 9.75
N GLU A 32 19.16 -12.63 9.31
CA GLU A 32 19.86 -11.49 9.92
C GLU A 32 19.20 -10.15 9.55
N TYR A 33 18.61 -10.02 8.36
CA TYR A 33 17.80 -8.88 7.95
C TYR A 33 16.59 -8.69 8.88
N LEU A 34 15.82 -9.75 9.15
CA LEU A 34 14.67 -9.71 10.07
C LEU A 34 15.05 -9.38 11.53
N ARG A 35 16.33 -9.53 11.90
CA ARG A 35 16.86 -9.13 13.21
C ARG A 35 17.39 -7.69 13.25
N GLY A 36 17.34 -6.96 12.14
CA GLY A 36 17.94 -5.63 12.01
C GLY A 36 19.46 -5.62 11.82
N ASN A 37 20.10 -6.78 11.64
CA ASN A 37 21.55 -6.90 11.47
C ASN A 37 21.97 -6.70 10.00
N TYR A 38 21.63 -5.53 9.43
CA TYR A 38 21.75 -5.26 7.99
C TYR A 38 23.17 -5.44 7.43
N ARG A 39 24.21 -4.97 8.15
CA ARG A 39 25.61 -5.12 7.70
C ARG A 39 26.02 -6.60 7.57
N LYS A 40 25.50 -7.46 8.46
CA LYS A 40 25.77 -8.90 8.44
C LYS A 40 24.99 -9.57 7.30
N ALA A 41 23.74 -9.16 7.07
CA ALA A 41 22.94 -9.63 5.96
C ALA A 41 23.63 -9.37 4.60
N VAL A 42 24.18 -8.17 4.41
CA VAL A 42 24.95 -7.83 3.19
C VAL A 42 26.20 -8.71 3.03
N LYS A 43 26.99 -8.88 4.10
CA LYS A 43 28.18 -9.74 4.05
C LYS A 43 27.84 -11.19 3.66
N LEU A 44 26.75 -11.72 4.20
CA LEU A 44 26.28 -13.08 3.89
C LEU A 44 25.82 -13.20 2.42
N LEU A 45 25.11 -12.21 1.88
CA LEU A 45 24.72 -12.20 0.46
C LEU A 45 25.96 -12.14 -0.44
N ASN A 46 26.92 -11.27 -0.14
CA ASN A 46 28.14 -11.13 -0.94
C ASN A 46 29.03 -12.37 -0.88
N SER A 47 28.93 -13.19 0.17
CA SER A 47 29.64 -14.47 0.25
C SER A 47 28.99 -15.60 -0.56
N SER A 48 27.82 -15.38 -1.16
CA SER A 48 27.13 -16.40 -1.95
C SER A 48 27.79 -16.60 -3.32
N ASN A 49 28.09 -17.85 -3.65
CA ASN A 49 28.63 -18.18 -4.96
C ASN A 49 27.51 -18.32 -5.99
N ILE A 50 27.12 -17.19 -6.59
CA ILE A 50 26.04 -17.14 -7.58
C ILE A 50 26.42 -17.85 -8.89
N ALA A 51 27.71 -17.97 -9.21
CA ALA A 51 28.20 -18.54 -10.46
C ALA A 51 28.02 -20.06 -10.56
N GLU A 52 28.05 -20.77 -9.44
CA GLU A 52 27.90 -22.23 -9.37
C GLU A 52 26.43 -22.69 -9.43
N HIS A 53 25.47 -21.76 -9.50
CA HIS A 53 24.06 -22.11 -9.51
C HIS A 53 23.67 -22.82 -10.83
N PRO A 54 22.82 -23.88 -10.81
CA PRO A 54 22.39 -24.62 -12.00
C PRO A 54 21.66 -23.80 -13.09
N GLY A 55 21.41 -22.51 -12.83
CA GLY A 55 20.80 -21.57 -13.77
C GLY A 55 19.28 -21.65 -13.84
N PHE A 56 18.68 -20.63 -14.44
CA PHE A 56 17.23 -20.48 -14.52
C PHE A 56 16.55 -21.53 -15.42
N MET A 57 17.27 -22.12 -16.39
CA MET A 57 16.75 -23.19 -17.25
C MET A 57 16.49 -24.50 -16.50
N LYS A 58 17.21 -24.77 -15.41
CA LYS A 58 17.03 -26.00 -14.60
C LYS A 58 16.12 -25.77 -13.41
N THR A 59 16.20 -24.61 -12.79
CA THR A 59 15.56 -24.32 -11.49
C THR A 59 14.36 -23.39 -11.60
N GLY A 60 14.25 -22.61 -12.67
CA GLY A 60 13.30 -21.49 -12.73
C GLY A 60 13.74 -20.26 -11.92
N GLU A 61 14.92 -20.29 -11.28
CA GLU A 61 15.37 -19.24 -10.37
C GLU A 61 16.48 -18.38 -10.98
N CYS A 62 16.30 -17.06 -10.93
CA CYS A 62 17.33 -16.09 -11.29
C CYS A 62 18.01 -15.53 -10.03
N LEU A 63 19.08 -16.18 -9.56
CA LEU A 63 19.77 -15.76 -8.33
C LEU A 63 20.35 -14.35 -8.40
N ARG A 64 20.81 -13.91 -9.58
CA ARG A 64 21.31 -12.54 -9.77
C ARG A 64 20.20 -11.51 -9.52
N CYS A 65 19.01 -11.76 -10.05
CA CYS A 65 17.84 -10.93 -9.80
C CYS A 65 17.48 -10.91 -8.31
N MET A 66 17.41 -12.08 -7.67
CA MET A 66 17.12 -12.20 -6.24
C MET A 66 18.18 -11.51 -5.37
N PHE A 67 19.46 -11.62 -5.72
CA PHE A 67 20.58 -10.97 -5.04
C PHE A 67 20.43 -9.45 -5.02
N TRP A 68 20.22 -8.85 -6.19
CA TRP A 68 20.04 -7.41 -6.30
C TRP A 68 18.76 -6.92 -5.62
N ASN A 69 17.65 -7.67 -5.75
CA ASN A 69 16.41 -7.35 -5.05
C ASN A 69 16.59 -7.35 -3.53
N ASN A 70 17.25 -8.38 -2.98
CA ASN A 70 17.49 -8.48 -1.54
C ASN A 70 18.41 -7.37 -1.02
N LEU A 71 19.44 -6.97 -1.79
CA LEU A 71 20.24 -5.78 -1.46
C LEU A 71 19.38 -4.51 -1.46
N GLY A 72 18.48 -4.36 -2.44
CA GLY A 72 17.50 -3.27 -2.49
C GLY A 72 16.67 -3.21 -1.20
N CYS A 73 16.08 -4.33 -0.78
CA CYS A 73 15.29 -4.42 0.45
C CYS A 73 16.10 -4.13 1.73
N ILE A 74 17.36 -4.58 1.81
CA ILE A 74 18.24 -4.25 2.94
C ILE A 74 18.51 -2.75 3.00
N HIS A 75 18.82 -2.13 1.85
CA HIS A 75 19.09 -0.69 1.79
C HIS A 75 17.85 0.17 2.04
N PHE A 76 16.67 -0.31 1.64
CA PHE A 76 15.39 0.27 2.04
C PHE A 76 15.26 0.31 3.57
N ALA A 77 15.48 -0.82 4.25
CA ALA A 77 15.39 -0.91 5.71
C ALA A 77 16.46 -0.09 6.47
N MET A 78 17.57 0.26 5.79
CA MET A 78 18.58 1.19 6.30
C MET A 78 18.26 2.66 6.01
N SER A 79 17.09 2.98 5.45
CA SER A 79 16.70 4.31 4.97
C SER A 79 17.65 4.90 3.92
N LYS A 80 18.40 4.05 3.21
CA LYS A 80 19.31 4.44 2.12
C LYS A 80 18.61 4.34 0.78
N HIS A 81 17.56 5.15 0.62
CA HIS A 81 16.58 4.98 -0.44
C HIS A 81 17.17 5.06 -1.86
N ASN A 82 18.09 6.00 -2.13
CA ASN A 82 18.77 6.13 -3.42
C ASN A 82 19.55 4.85 -3.81
N LEU A 83 20.23 4.25 -2.84
CA LEU A 83 21.01 3.04 -3.06
C LEU A 83 20.08 1.82 -3.23
N GLY A 84 18.95 1.80 -2.53
CA GLY A 84 17.89 0.80 -2.73
C GLY A 84 17.37 0.81 -4.18
N ILE A 85 17.04 1.99 -4.73
CA ILE A 85 16.61 2.12 -6.14
C ILE A 85 17.67 1.58 -7.10
N PHE A 86 18.93 1.94 -6.89
CA PHE A 86 20.03 1.47 -7.75
C PHE A 86 20.05 -0.06 -7.84
N TYR A 87 19.89 -0.75 -6.71
CA TYR A 87 19.84 -2.21 -6.70
C TYR A 87 18.55 -2.78 -7.29
N PHE A 88 17.38 -2.18 -7.04
CA PHE A 88 16.14 -2.62 -7.70
C PHE A 88 16.20 -2.46 -9.23
N LYS A 89 16.80 -1.38 -9.74
CA LYS A 89 17.03 -1.19 -11.18
C LYS A 89 17.95 -2.27 -11.76
N LYS A 90 19.01 -2.65 -11.04
CA LYS A 90 19.85 -3.80 -11.45
C LYS A 90 19.07 -5.12 -11.45
N ALA A 91 18.21 -5.33 -10.45
CA ALA A 91 17.38 -6.53 -10.39
C ALA A 91 16.41 -6.62 -11.59
N LEU A 92 15.81 -5.49 -11.99
CA LEU A 92 14.97 -5.39 -13.19
C LEU A 92 15.75 -5.68 -14.47
N GLN A 93 16.96 -5.12 -14.61
CA GLN A 93 17.83 -5.39 -15.76
C GLN A 93 18.16 -6.88 -15.89
N GLU A 94 18.52 -7.55 -14.78
CA GLU A 94 18.78 -9.00 -14.80
C GLU A 94 17.52 -9.82 -15.15
N ASN A 95 16.34 -9.40 -14.65
CA ASN A 95 15.06 -10.04 -15.00
C ASN A 95 14.75 -9.89 -16.49
N ASP A 96 14.88 -8.69 -17.04
CA ASP A 96 14.61 -8.40 -18.44
C ASP A 96 15.60 -9.14 -19.36
N ASN A 97 16.88 -9.24 -18.97
CA ASN A 97 17.88 -10.05 -19.67
C ASN A 97 17.51 -11.53 -19.73
N VAL A 98 17.05 -12.12 -18.62
CA VAL A 98 16.59 -13.52 -18.59
C VAL A 98 15.34 -13.71 -19.44
N CYS A 99 14.39 -12.79 -19.38
CA CYS A 99 13.19 -12.82 -20.22
C CYS A 99 13.55 -12.74 -21.72
N ALA A 100 14.52 -11.89 -22.09
CA ALA A 100 15.04 -11.79 -23.45
C ALA A 100 15.69 -13.10 -23.91
N GLN A 101 16.54 -13.72 -23.08
CA GLN A 101 17.14 -15.02 -23.37
C GLN A 101 16.10 -16.13 -23.54
N LEU A 102 15.06 -16.13 -22.71
CA LEU A 102 13.95 -17.06 -22.86
C LEU A 102 13.22 -16.82 -24.18
N SER A 103 12.92 -15.56 -24.54
CA SER A 103 12.25 -15.23 -25.80
C SER A 103 13.04 -15.60 -27.06
N ALA A 104 14.39 -15.56 -27.00
CA ALA A 104 15.28 -15.90 -28.11
C ALA A 104 15.36 -17.41 -28.43
N GLY A 105 14.80 -18.28 -27.59
CA GLY A 105 14.76 -19.72 -27.85
C GLY A 105 13.88 -20.05 -29.07
N SER A 106 14.50 -20.64 -30.10
CA SER A 106 13.94 -21.11 -31.38
C SER A 106 12.43 -21.38 -31.36
N THR A 107 11.66 -20.44 -31.92
CA THR A 107 10.30 -20.69 -32.41
C THR A 107 10.40 -21.28 -33.80
N ASP A 108 10.79 -22.55 -33.88
CA ASP A 108 10.68 -23.31 -35.12
C ASP A 108 9.17 -23.47 -35.44
N PRO A 109 8.65 -22.87 -36.53
CA PRO A 109 7.20 -22.81 -36.79
C PRO A 109 6.56 -24.20 -36.95
N GLY A 110 7.34 -25.27 -37.08
CA GLY A 110 6.89 -26.66 -37.12
C GLY A 110 6.68 -27.32 -35.75
N LYS A 111 7.09 -26.72 -34.63
CA LYS A 111 6.96 -27.31 -33.28
C LYS A 111 5.76 -26.75 -32.53
N LYS A 112 4.84 -27.64 -32.12
CA LYS A 112 3.64 -27.29 -31.32
C LYS A 112 3.96 -26.72 -29.93
N PHE A 113 5.17 -26.96 -29.41
CA PHE A 113 5.61 -26.50 -28.09
C PHE A 113 6.99 -25.85 -28.18
N SER A 114 7.24 -24.86 -27.31
CA SER A 114 8.47 -24.06 -27.27
C SER A 114 9.71 -24.84 -26.76
N GLY A 115 9.53 -26.08 -26.27
CA GLY A 115 10.61 -26.88 -25.68
C GLY A 115 11.19 -26.33 -24.38
N ARG A 116 10.57 -25.27 -23.81
CA ARG A 116 11.03 -24.62 -22.59
C ARG A 116 10.58 -25.43 -21.36
N PRO A 117 11.47 -25.67 -20.38
CA PRO A 117 11.08 -26.31 -19.13
C PRO A 117 9.99 -25.50 -18.41
N MET A 118 8.97 -26.15 -17.88
CA MET A 118 7.86 -25.46 -17.20
C MET A 118 8.33 -24.60 -16.01
N CYS A 119 9.42 -24.99 -15.34
CA CYS A 119 10.00 -24.20 -14.24
C CYS A 119 10.41 -22.78 -14.66
N THR A 120 10.68 -22.52 -15.96
CA THR A 120 11.01 -21.17 -16.42
C THR A 120 9.85 -20.19 -16.33
N LEU A 121 8.61 -20.64 -16.08
CA LEU A 121 7.49 -19.73 -15.80
C LEU A 121 7.69 -18.94 -14.50
N LEU A 122 8.49 -19.46 -13.57
CA LEU A 122 8.78 -18.83 -12.28
C LEU A 122 9.84 -17.72 -12.36
N THR A 123 10.55 -17.59 -13.49
CA THR A 123 11.69 -16.68 -13.61
C THR A 123 11.30 -15.22 -13.66
N ASN A 124 10.12 -14.92 -14.21
CA ASN A 124 9.69 -13.53 -14.39
C ASN A 124 9.17 -12.97 -13.08
N LYS A 125 9.94 -12.08 -12.48
CA LYS A 125 9.64 -11.38 -11.21
C LYS A 125 9.36 -9.89 -11.42
N ARG A 126 9.10 -9.47 -12.66
CA ARG A 126 8.95 -8.05 -13.04
C ARG A 126 7.99 -7.27 -12.13
N TYR A 127 6.79 -7.78 -11.89
CA TYR A 127 5.78 -7.07 -11.09
C TYR A 127 6.16 -6.95 -9.60
N GLU A 128 6.81 -7.96 -9.02
CA GLU A 128 7.35 -7.91 -7.65
C GLU A 128 8.44 -6.83 -7.53
N LEU A 129 9.33 -6.77 -8.54
CA LEU A 129 10.42 -5.80 -8.59
C LEU A 129 9.92 -4.37 -8.81
N LEU A 130 8.92 -4.19 -9.69
CA LEU A 130 8.27 -2.90 -9.94
C LEU A 130 7.55 -2.40 -8.69
N TYR A 131 6.88 -3.28 -7.95
CA TYR A 131 6.31 -2.94 -6.64
C TYR A 131 7.39 -2.39 -5.70
N ASN A 132 8.48 -3.13 -5.49
CA ASN A 132 9.56 -2.71 -4.60
C ASN A 132 10.20 -1.38 -5.05
N CYS A 133 10.43 -1.22 -6.35
CA CYS A 133 10.94 0.02 -6.94
C CYS A 133 9.99 1.20 -6.72
N GLY A 134 8.68 0.99 -6.94
CA GLY A 134 7.64 2.00 -6.76
C GLY A 134 7.54 2.48 -5.31
N ILE A 135 7.53 1.55 -4.34
CA ILE A 135 7.59 1.91 -2.91
C ILE A 135 8.83 2.74 -2.61
N GLN A 136 9.99 2.30 -3.11
CA GLN A 136 11.25 2.99 -2.88
C GLN A 136 11.27 4.41 -3.47
N LEU A 137 10.70 4.60 -4.66
CA LEU A 137 10.57 5.90 -5.34
C LEU A 137 9.63 6.86 -4.58
N LEU A 138 8.53 6.33 -4.04
CA LEU A 138 7.59 7.12 -3.23
C LEU A 138 8.29 7.69 -1.99
N HIS A 139 9.13 6.89 -1.32
CA HIS A 139 9.92 7.34 -0.17
C HIS A 139 11.00 8.39 -0.48
N ILE A 140 11.40 8.55 -1.75
CA ILE A 140 12.35 9.60 -2.19
C ILE A 140 11.62 10.89 -2.59
N GLY A 141 10.28 10.89 -2.58
CA GLY A 141 9.49 12.02 -3.05
C GLY A 141 9.45 12.12 -4.58
N ARG A 142 9.51 10.98 -5.29
CA ARG A 142 9.31 10.90 -6.74
C ARG A 142 7.97 10.22 -7.06
N PRO A 143 6.82 10.86 -6.79
CA PRO A 143 5.52 10.21 -6.86
C PRO A 143 5.12 9.78 -8.27
N LEU A 144 5.44 10.55 -9.30
CA LEU A 144 5.08 10.20 -10.69
C LEU A 144 5.81 8.93 -11.17
N ALA A 145 7.12 8.83 -10.93
CA ALA A 145 7.88 7.63 -11.26
C ALA A 145 7.44 6.42 -10.42
N ALA A 146 7.03 6.64 -9.16
CA ALA A 146 6.46 5.59 -8.32
C ALA A 146 5.13 5.10 -8.89
N PHE A 147 4.25 6.01 -9.33
CA PHE A 147 2.97 5.72 -9.95
C PHE A 147 3.13 4.82 -11.18
N GLU A 148 4.05 5.15 -12.10
CA GLU A 148 4.35 4.34 -13.28
C GLU A 148 4.79 2.90 -12.92
N CYS A 149 5.55 2.72 -11.85
CA CYS A 149 5.95 1.38 -11.40
C CYS A 149 4.78 0.61 -10.76
N LEU A 150 3.98 1.30 -9.94
CA LEU A 150 2.91 0.67 -9.15
C LEU A 150 1.67 0.35 -10.01
N ILE A 151 1.40 1.11 -11.07
CA ILE A 151 0.28 0.84 -11.98
C ILE A 151 0.49 -0.46 -12.77
N GLU A 152 1.74 -0.79 -13.08
CA GLU A 152 2.08 -2.11 -13.65
C GLU A 152 1.89 -3.22 -12.63
N ALA A 153 2.32 -3.00 -11.37
CA ALA A 153 2.20 -3.99 -10.31
C ALA A 153 0.73 -4.32 -9.95
N VAL A 154 -0.17 -3.33 -9.98
CA VAL A 154 -1.58 -3.52 -9.59
C VAL A 154 -2.35 -4.40 -10.57
N GLN A 155 -1.91 -4.50 -11.83
CA GLN A 155 -2.52 -5.42 -12.81
C GLN A 155 -2.49 -6.88 -12.32
N VAL A 156 -1.43 -7.26 -11.61
CA VAL A 156 -1.27 -8.62 -11.05
C VAL A 156 -1.73 -8.69 -9.59
N TYR A 157 -1.45 -7.65 -8.80
CA TYR A 157 -1.69 -7.63 -7.35
C TYR A 157 -2.90 -6.77 -6.94
N HIS A 158 -3.95 -6.73 -7.77
CA HIS A 158 -5.16 -5.94 -7.53
C HIS A 158 -5.91 -6.30 -6.24
N ALA A 159 -5.70 -7.50 -5.68
CA ALA A 159 -6.29 -7.89 -4.40
C ALA A 159 -5.58 -7.30 -3.17
N ASN A 160 -4.49 -6.54 -3.34
CA ASN A 160 -3.73 -5.99 -2.23
C ASN A 160 -4.20 -4.56 -1.86
N PRO A 161 -4.90 -4.35 -0.73
CA PRO A 161 -5.36 -3.03 -0.32
C PRO A 161 -4.22 -2.05 -0.02
N ARG A 162 -3.04 -2.53 0.39
CA ARG A 162 -1.86 -1.66 0.59
C ARG A 162 -1.40 -1.05 -0.73
N LEU A 163 -1.42 -1.81 -1.81
CA LEU A 163 -0.98 -1.33 -3.13
C LEU A 163 -1.89 -0.20 -3.63
N TRP A 164 -3.20 -0.34 -3.46
CA TRP A 164 -4.15 0.72 -3.77
C TRP A 164 -3.92 1.98 -2.96
N LEU A 165 -3.65 1.85 -1.65
CA LEU A 165 -3.28 3.02 -0.84
C LEU A 165 -1.99 3.68 -1.37
N ARG A 166 -0.97 2.91 -1.76
CA ARG A 166 0.29 3.46 -2.30
C ARG A 166 0.09 4.20 -3.62
N LEU A 167 -0.82 3.72 -4.48
CA LEU A 167 -1.22 4.45 -5.69
C LEU A 167 -1.91 5.77 -5.34
N ALA A 168 -2.84 5.75 -4.39
CA ALA A 168 -3.52 6.97 -3.92
C ALA A 168 -2.53 7.98 -3.32
N GLU A 169 -1.56 7.52 -2.53
CA GLU A 169 -0.49 8.37 -1.99
C GLU A 169 0.37 8.99 -3.11
N CYS A 170 0.65 8.26 -4.20
CA CYS A 170 1.35 8.82 -5.35
C CYS A 170 0.54 9.96 -5.99
N CYS A 171 -0.77 9.76 -6.19
CA CYS A 171 -1.66 10.80 -6.72
C CYS A 171 -1.71 12.02 -5.79
N ILE A 172 -1.92 11.81 -4.49
CA ILE A 172 -1.94 12.89 -3.50
C ILE A 172 -0.61 13.65 -3.52
N ALA A 173 0.52 12.95 -3.49
CA ALA A 173 1.84 13.59 -3.48
C ALA A 173 2.18 14.32 -4.79
N ALA A 174 1.66 13.87 -5.93
CA ALA A 174 1.82 14.54 -7.22
C ALA A 174 0.98 15.83 -7.33
N ASN A 175 -0.16 15.89 -6.62
CA ASN A 175 -1.09 17.02 -6.66
C ASN A 175 -0.98 17.96 -5.44
N LYS A 176 -0.22 17.58 -4.41
CA LYS A 176 0.21 18.52 -3.36
C LYS A 176 1.08 19.58 -4.04
N GLY A 177 0.54 20.79 -4.17
CA GLY A 177 1.19 21.92 -4.83
C GLY A 177 2.67 22.00 -4.47
N THR A 178 3.52 22.19 -5.48
CA THR A 178 4.95 22.43 -5.29
C THR A 178 5.15 23.46 -4.16
N SER A 179 6.04 23.17 -3.21
CA SER A 179 6.33 23.95 -1.97
C SER A 179 6.57 25.46 -2.15
N GLU A 180 6.55 26.00 -3.37
CA GLU A 180 6.53 27.43 -3.64
C GLU A 180 5.22 28.12 -3.18
N GLN A 181 4.12 27.38 -3.00
CA GLN A 181 2.89 27.95 -2.45
C GLN A 181 2.88 28.03 -0.91
N GLU A 182 3.61 27.16 -0.20
CA GLU A 182 3.65 27.13 1.27
C GLU A 182 4.74 28.03 1.88
N THR A 183 5.84 28.29 1.15
CA THR A 183 6.94 29.17 1.61
C THR A 183 6.58 30.66 1.63
N LYS A 184 5.45 31.04 1.03
CA LYS A 184 4.79 32.32 1.30
C LYS A 184 3.71 32.01 2.33
N GLY A 185 3.99 32.27 3.61
CA GLY A 185 3.08 32.07 4.76
C GLY A 185 1.78 32.91 4.75
N LEU A 186 1.23 33.20 3.58
CA LEU A 186 -0.14 33.62 3.36
C LEU A 186 -0.61 33.00 2.04
N PRO A 187 -1.87 32.55 1.92
CA PRO A 187 -2.44 32.22 0.63
C PRO A 187 -2.18 33.41 -0.29
N SER A 188 -1.45 33.18 -1.38
CA SER A 188 -1.14 34.20 -2.36
C SER A 188 -2.46 34.89 -2.72
N LYS A 189 -2.61 36.16 -2.30
CA LYS A 189 -3.78 37.01 -2.57
C LYS A 189 -4.07 37.19 -4.07
N LYS A 190 -3.28 36.56 -4.95
CA LYS A 190 -3.54 36.42 -6.39
C LYS A 190 -4.61 35.37 -6.72
N GLY A 191 -5.00 34.50 -5.79
CA GLY A 191 -6.04 33.49 -6.03
C GLY A 191 -7.46 33.96 -5.72
N ILE A 192 -7.62 34.89 -4.78
CA ILE A 192 -8.95 35.33 -4.27
C ILE A 192 -9.54 36.44 -5.13
N VAL A 193 -8.74 37.29 -5.78
CA VAL A 193 -9.24 38.39 -6.62
C VAL A 193 -9.10 37.98 -8.08
N GLN A 194 -10.22 37.66 -8.73
CA GLN A 194 -10.25 37.31 -10.15
C GLN A 194 -10.08 38.55 -11.04
N SER A 195 -10.69 39.67 -10.66
CA SER A 195 -10.52 40.95 -11.35
C SER A 195 -10.96 42.13 -10.47
N ILE A 196 -10.56 43.34 -10.86
CA ILE A 196 -11.05 44.58 -10.26
C ILE A 196 -11.71 45.38 -11.38
N VAL A 197 -12.98 45.75 -11.18
CA VAL A 197 -13.78 46.48 -12.16
C VAL A 197 -14.05 47.88 -11.62
N GLY A 198 -13.81 48.91 -12.43
CA GLY A 198 -14.04 50.31 -12.05
C GLY A 198 -12.90 50.93 -11.24
N GLN A 199 -12.99 52.25 -11.03
CA GLN A 199 -12.00 53.07 -10.32
C GLN A 199 -12.67 54.07 -9.36
N GLY A 200 -11.91 54.56 -8.37
CA GLY A 200 -12.43 55.49 -7.35
C GLY A 200 -13.55 54.87 -6.50
N TYR A 201 -14.60 55.65 -6.23
CA TYR A 201 -15.77 55.22 -5.44
C TYR A 201 -16.57 54.07 -6.08
N HIS A 202 -16.36 53.75 -7.36
CA HIS A 202 -17.03 52.66 -8.06
C HIS A 202 -16.14 51.42 -8.27
N ARG A 203 -15.00 51.32 -7.58
CA ARG A 203 -14.11 50.17 -7.63
C ARG A 203 -14.77 48.95 -6.98
N LYS A 204 -15.03 47.90 -7.76
CA LYS A 204 -15.56 46.61 -7.33
C LYS A 204 -14.49 45.52 -7.47
N ILE A 205 -14.37 44.67 -6.47
CA ILE A 205 -13.43 43.53 -6.46
C ILE A 205 -14.23 42.27 -6.77
N VAL A 206 -13.90 41.60 -7.87
CA VAL A 206 -14.49 40.31 -8.26
C VAL A 206 -13.63 39.22 -7.64
N LEU A 207 -14.23 38.42 -6.76
CA LEU A 207 -13.54 37.34 -6.08
C LEU A 207 -13.58 36.07 -6.93
N ALA A 208 -12.46 35.34 -7.01
CA ALA A 208 -12.45 34.04 -7.68
C ALA A 208 -13.18 33.02 -6.81
N SER A 209 -14.23 32.42 -7.36
CA SER A 209 -14.84 31.23 -6.76
C SER A 209 -13.83 30.09 -6.84
N GLN A 210 -13.50 29.50 -5.69
CA GLN A 210 -12.50 28.42 -5.56
C GLN A 210 -12.83 27.16 -6.39
N SER A 211 -14.04 27.07 -6.94
CA SER A 211 -14.50 25.96 -7.79
C SER A 211 -13.83 25.88 -9.17
N ILE A 212 -13.12 26.92 -9.64
CA ILE A 212 -12.68 27.01 -11.05
C ILE A 212 -11.16 26.77 -11.23
N GLN A 213 -10.34 26.82 -10.17
CA GLN A 213 -8.87 26.75 -10.32
C GLN A 213 -8.29 25.33 -10.45
N ASN A 214 -9.08 24.27 -10.19
CA ASN A 214 -8.61 22.89 -10.33
C ASN A 214 -8.83 22.28 -11.73
N THR A 215 -9.52 22.98 -12.63
CA THR A 215 -9.76 22.49 -13.99
C THR A 215 -8.75 23.06 -14.99
N VAL A 216 -7.47 22.69 -14.85
CA VAL A 216 -6.64 22.56 -16.06
C VAL A 216 -7.01 21.21 -16.66
N TYR A 217 -8.12 21.18 -17.40
CA TYR A 217 -8.42 20.07 -18.30
C TYR A 217 -7.26 19.97 -19.28
N ASN A 218 -6.48 18.90 -19.15
CA ASN A 218 -5.41 18.55 -20.08
C ASN A 218 -6.11 18.01 -21.35
N ASP A 219 -6.57 18.93 -22.20
CA ASP A 219 -7.33 18.65 -23.41
C ASP A 219 -6.44 17.88 -24.40
N GLY A 220 -6.53 16.55 -24.37
CA GLY A 220 -5.73 15.65 -25.21
C GLY A 220 -5.30 14.32 -24.57
N GLN A 221 -5.50 14.10 -23.26
CA GLN A 221 -5.20 12.80 -22.66
C GLN A 221 -6.40 11.85 -22.78
N SER A 222 -6.19 10.73 -23.48
CA SER A 222 -7.19 9.65 -23.61
C SER A 222 -7.63 9.18 -22.21
N SER A 223 -8.93 9.15 -21.95
CA SER A 223 -9.52 8.73 -20.66
C SER A 223 -9.18 7.30 -20.24
N ALA A 224 -8.53 6.53 -21.12
CA ALA A 224 -8.10 5.15 -20.89
C ALA A 224 -6.71 5.02 -20.24
N ILE A 225 -5.91 6.09 -20.18
CA ILE A 225 -4.56 6.04 -19.60
C ILE A 225 -4.64 6.48 -18.13
N PRO A 226 -4.16 5.65 -17.17
CA PRO A 226 -4.11 6.06 -15.77
C PRO A 226 -3.20 7.27 -15.61
N VAL A 227 -3.74 8.36 -15.05
CA VAL A 227 -2.99 9.57 -14.71
C VAL A 227 -3.00 9.74 -13.21
N ALA A 228 -1.91 10.24 -12.64
CA ALA A 228 -1.78 10.53 -11.21
C ALA A 228 -2.63 11.77 -10.83
N SER A 229 -3.95 11.64 -10.87
CA SER A 229 -4.92 12.69 -10.55
C SER A 229 -5.65 12.42 -9.22
N MET A 230 -6.35 13.43 -8.69
CA MET A 230 -7.13 13.30 -7.46
C MET A 230 -8.34 12.36 -7.65
N GLU A 231 -8.96 12.35 -8.83
CA GLU A 231 -10.04 11.42 -9.18
C GLU A 231 -9.55 9.98 -9.19
N PHE A 232 -8.37 9.73 -9.77
CA PHE A 232 -7.76 8.40 -9.74
C PHE A 232 -7.41 7.96 -8.31
N ALA A 233 -6.99 8.90 -7.45
CA ALA A 233 -6.77 8.63 -6.02
C ALA A 233 -8.06 8.17 -5.33
N ALA A 234 -9.20 8.81 -5.63
CA ALA A 234 -10.51 8.43 -5.07
C ALA A 234 -10.90 6.99 -5.48
N ILE A 235 -10.66 6.62 -6.74
CA ILE A 235 -10.89 5.25 -7.23
C ILE A 235 -10.01 4.25 -6.48
N CYS A 236 -8.72 4.56 -6.32
CA CYS A 236 -7.79 3.70 -5.59
C CYS A 236 -8.21 3.50 -4.14
N LEU A 237 -8.61 4.57 -3.45
CA LEU A 237 -9.04 4.50 -2.05
C LEU A 237 -10.34 3.72 -1.89
N ARG A 238 -11.29 3.86 -2.82
CA ARG A 238 -12.49 3.05 -2.85
C ARG A 238 -12.17 1.57 -3.03
N ASN A 239 -11.29 1.22 -3.96
CA ASN A 239 -10.83 -0.17 -4.13
C ASN A 239 -10.14 -0.70 -2.88
N ALA A 240 -9.31 0.12 -2.23
CA ALA A 240 -8.65 -0.24 -0.99
C ALA A 240 -9.67 -0.56 0.13
N LEU A 241 -10.70 0.29 0.31
CA LEU A 241 -11.77 0.06 1.30
C LEU A 241 -12.57 -1.21 1.02
N LEU A 242 -12.91 -1.47 -0.24
CA LEU A 242 -13.68 -2.66 -0.65
C LEU A 242 -12.93 -3.98 -0.39
N LEU A 243 -11.60 -3.94 -0.36
CA LEU A 243 -10.76 -5.11 -0.10
C LEU A 243 -10.51 -5.36 1.39
N LEU A 244 -10.88 -4.43 2.27
CA LEU A 244 -10.81 -4.67 3.71
C LEU A 244 -12.00 -5.54 4.13
N PRO A 245 -11.80 -6.55 4.99
CA PRO A 245 -12.93 -7.30 5.54
C PRO A 245 -13.81 -6.35 6.37
N GLU A 246 -15.11 -6.41 6.14
CA GLU A 246 -16.06 -5.74 7.02
C GLU A 246 -15.95 -6.37 8.41
N GLU A 247 -15.71 -5.54 9.42
CA GLU A 247 -15.93 -5.95 10.80
C GLU A 247 -17.42 -6.24 10.91
N GLN A 248 -17.78 -7.53 10.92
CA GLN A 248 -19.07 -7.94 11.44
C GLN A 248 -19.16 -7.33 12.84
N GLN A 249 -19.97 -6.28 12.97
CA GLN A 249 -20.44 -5.84 14.25
C GLN A 249 -21.14 -7.06 14.84
N ASP A 250 -20.49 -7.74 15.78
CA ASP A 250 -21.19 -8.72 16.60
C ASP A 250 -22.44 -8.01 17.12
N PRO A 251 -23.65 -8.46 16.76
CA PRO A 251 -24.84 -7.85 17.28
C PRO A 251 -24.76 -7.99 18.79
N LYS A 252 -24.70 -6.85 19.49
CA LYS A 252 -24.86 -6.78 20.93
C LYS A 252 -26.05 -7.67 21.26
N GLN A 253 -25.80 -8.76 21.98
CA GLN A 253 -26.83 -9.67 22.46
C GLN A 253 -27.78 -8.87 23.36
N GLU A 254 -28.88 -8.40 22.78
CA GLU A 254 -30.07 -8.08 23.56
C GLU A 254 -30.80 -9.39 23.86
N ASN A 255 -31.04 -9.57 25.16
CA ASN A 255 -31.78 -10.66 25.75
C ASN A 255 -33.16 -10.84 25.08
N GLY A 256 -33.52 -12.08 24.73
CA GLY A 256 -34.87 -12.38 24.24
C GLY A 256 -35.13 -13.88 24.05
N ALA A 257 -35.56 -14.52 25.12
CA ALA A 257 -36.27 -15.79 25.29
C ALA A 257 -36.51 -16.75 24.08
N LYS A 258 -36.22 -18.02 24.38
CA LYS A 258 -36.57 -19.25 23.65
C LYS A 258 -38.08 -19.37 23.35
N ASN A 259 -38.44 -19.88 22.17
CA ASN A 259 -39.09 -21.21 22.00
C ASN A 259 -39.59 -21.46 20.55
N SER A 260 -39.09 -22.57 19.99
CA SER A 260 -39.82 -23.67 19.33
C SER A 260 -40.88 -23.36 18.25
N ASN A 261 -40.64 -23.83 17.02
CA ASN A 261 -41.29 -25.06 16.53
C ASN A 261 -40.65 -25.60 15.24
N GLN A 262 -40.23 -26.86 15.31
CA GLN A 262 -39.90 -27.74 14.17
C GLN A 262 -41.17 -28.33 13.56
N LEU A 263 -41.21 -28.37 12.22
CA LEU A 263 -41.79 -29.42 11.36
C LEU A 263 -41.04 -29.26 10.03
N GLY A 264 -40.34 -30.23 9.43
CA GLY A 264 -40.52 -31.68 9.38
C GLY A 264 -40.83 -32.05 7.93
N GLY A 265 -39.88 -32.63 7.19
CA GLY A 265 -40.12 -33.11 5.82
C GLY A 265 -38.86 -33.48 5.04
N ASN A 266 -38.45 -34.75 5.14
CA ASN A 266 -37.39 -35.40 4.37
C ASN A 266 -37.71 -35.47 2.87
N THR A 267 -36.67 -35.30 2.03
CA THR A 267 -36.48 -36.08 0.80
C THR A 267 -34.99 -36.10 0.46
N GLU A 268 -34.43 -37.29 0.38
CA GLU A 268 -33.07 -37.60 -0.02
C GLU A 268 -32.94 -37.54 -1.56
N SER A 269 -31.86 -36.93 -2.06
CA SER A 269 -31.06 -37.50 -3.16
C SER A 269 -29.79 -36.67 -3.40
N SER A 270 -28.68 -37.36 -3.22
CA SER A 270 -27.27 -37.05 -3.46
C SER A 270 -26.94 -36.13 -4.64
N GLU A 271 -26.10 -35.12 -4.41
CA GLU A 271 -24.96 -34.81 -5.29
C GLU A 271 -23.76 -34.31 -4.47
N SER A 272 -22.64 -35.00 -4.66
CA SER A 272 -21.33 -34.73 -4.06
C SER A 272 -20.76 -33.39 -4.55
N SER A 273 -20.67 -32.42 -3.64
CA SER A 273 -19.78 -31.27 -3.77
C SER A 273 -18.99 -31.13 -2.48
N GLU A 274 -17.79 -31.70 -2.46
CA GLU A 274 -16.82 -31.50 -1.38
C GLU A 274 -16.36 -30.04 -1.35
N THR A 275 -17.19 -29.20 -0.75
CA THR A 275 -16.82 -27.87 -0.33
C THR A 275 -16.04 -28.05 0.96
N CYS A 276 -14.71 -27.90 0.89
CA CYS A 276 -13.81 -27.93 2.03
C CYS A 276 -14.12 -26.77 2.99
N SER A 277 -15.14 -26.94 3.83
CA SER A 277 -15.37 -26.11 5.01
C SER A 277 -14.34 -26.52 6.07
N SER A 278 -13.15 -25.94 5.97
CA SER A 278 -12.16 -26.04 7.04
C SER A 278 -12.67 -25.24 8.23
N LYS A 279 -13.11 -25.97 9.26
CA LYS A 279 -13.35 -25.47 10.61
C LYS A 279 -12.25 -24.47 11.00
N SER A 280 -12.65 -23.23 11.22
CA SER A 280 -11.77 -22.13 11.61
C SER A 280 -11.20 -22.38 12.99
N HIS A 281 -9.94 -22.82 13.05
CA HIS A 281 -9.10 -22.61 14.22
C HIS A 281 -8.89 -21.11 14.40
N ASP A 282 -9.10 -20.63 15.62
CA ASP A 282 -8.94 -19.25 16.08
C ASP A 282 -7.44 -18.84 16.19
N GLY A 283 -6.66 -19.17 15.16
CA GLY A 283 -5.29 -18.70 14.98
C GLY A 283 -5.31 -17.44 14.13
N ASP A 284 -4.49 -16.44 14.50
CA ASP A 284 -4.28 -15.15 13.82
C ASP A 284 -4.67 -15.22 12.33
N LYS A 285 -5.86 -14.71 11.98
CA LYS A 285 -6.32 -14.65 10.60
C LYS A 285 -5.42 -13.67 9.84
N PHE A 286 -4.43 -14.20 9.11
CA PHE A 286 -3.59 -13.41 8.21
C PHE A 286 -4.33 -13.21 6.89
N ILE A 287 -4.39 -11.97 6.41
CA ILE A 287 -4.94 -11.67 5.09
C ILE A 287 -3.78 -11.67 4.08
N PRO A 288 -3.83 -12.53 3.05
CA PRO A 288 -2.82 -12.53 1.99
C PRO A 288 -2.73 -11.15 1.31
N ALA A 289 -1.52 -10.62 1.19
CA ALA A 289 -1.28 -9.30 0.57
C ALA A 289 -0.03 -9.31 -0.33
N PRO A 290 0.07 -10.21 -1.32
CA PRO A 290 1.21 -10.24 -2.23
C PRO A 290 1.35 -8.91 -2.99
N PRO A 291 2.57 -8.46 -3.31
CA PRO A 291 3.86 -9.10 -3.06
C PRO A 291 4.44 -8.81 -1.67
N SER A 292 3.69 -8.12 -0.80
CA SER A 292 4.10 -7.81 0.57
C SER A 292 3.76 -8.92 1.57
N SER A 293 4.28 -8.83 2.79
CA SER A 293 3.94 -9.79 3.85
C SER A 293 2.45 -9.77 4.17
N PRO A 294 1.85 -10.90 4.58
CA PRO A 294 0.44 -10.94 4.99
C PRO A 294 0.11 -9.89 6.05
N LEU A 295 -1.11 -9.33 5.97
CA LEU A 295 -1.62 -8.34 6.92
C LEU A 295 -1.97 -9.02 8.24
N ARG A 296 -1.45 -8.47 9.34
CA ARG A 296 -1.92 -8.78 10.71
C ARG A 296 -3.11 -7.89 11.07
N LYS A 297 -3.92 -8.30 12.06
CA LYS A 297 -5.07 -7.52 12.53
C LYS A 297 -4.72 -6.06 12.86
N GLN A 298 -3.65 -5.83 13.63
CA GLN A 298 -3.23 -4.46 13.98
C GLN A 298 -2.79 -3.63 12.74
N GLU A 299 -2.13 -4.27 11.77
CA GLU A 299 -1.73 -3.58 10.53
C GLU A 299 -2.93 -3.26 9.66
N LEU A 300 -3.96 -4.09 9.69
CA LEU A 300 -5.22 -3.88 8.98
C LEU A 300 -6.00 -2.70 9.56
N GLU A 301 -6.11 -2.62 10.89
CA GLU A 301 -6.71 -1.48 11.59
C GLU A 301 -5.99 -0.17 11.22
N ASN A 302 -4.65 -0.16 11.26
CA ASN A 302 -3.86 1.01 10.88
C ASN A 302 -4.04 1.38 9.40
N LEU A 303 -4.09 0.37 8.52
CA LEU A 303 -4.33 0.56 7.09
C LEU A 303 -5.70 1.20 6.84
N LYS A 304 -6.75 0.73 7.52
CA LYS A 304 -8.10 1.29 7.46
C LYS A 304 -8.10 2.77 7.85
N CYS A 305 -7.43 3.14 8.95
CA CYS A 305 -7.30 4.53 9.37
C CYS A 305 -6.58 5.39 8.32
N SER A 306 -5.47 4.89 7.74
CA SER A 306 -4.77 5.62 6.67
C SER A 306 -5.63 5.81 5.42
N ILE A 307 -6.37 4.78 5.00
CA ILE A 307 -7.27 4.86 3.84
C ILE A 307 -8.39 5.87 4.09
N LEU A 308 -9.03 5.86 5.26
CA LEU A 308 -10.09 6.80 5.62
C LEU A 308 -9.57 8.25 5.66
N ALA A 309 -8.39 8.49 6.24
CA ALA A 309 -7.77 9.81 6.26
C ALA A 309 -7.46 10.31 4.83
N CYS A 310 -6.86 9.47 3.99
CA CYS A 310 -6.63 9.82 2.58
C CYS A 310 -7.95 10.03 1.81
N SER A 311 -9.00 9.26 2.12
CA SER A 311 -10.32 9.39 1.47
C SER A 311 -10.98 10.73 1.81
N ALA A 312 -10.90 11.14 3.08
CA ALA A 312 -11.39 12.45 3.51
C ALA A 312 -10.62 13.59 2.82
N TYR A 313 -9.28 13.52 2.79
CA TYR A 313 -8.45 14.51 2.10
C TYR A 313 -8.77 14.63 0.60
N VAL A 314 -8.86 13.48 -0.09
CA VAL A 314 -9.16 13.47 -1.53
C VAL A 314 -10.57 13.99 -1.81
N ALA A 315 -11.55 13.63 -0.99
CA ALA A 315 -12.92 14.14 -1.13
C ALA A 315 -12.98 15.67 -0.95
N LEU A 316 -12.27 16.24 0.03
CA LEU A 316 -12.14 17.70 0.19
C LEU A 316 -11.50 18.34 -1.04
N ALA A 317 -10.41 17.78 -1.54
CA ALA A 317 -9.72 18.31 -2.72
C ALA A 317 -10.58 18.27 -4.00
N LEU A 318 -11.50 17.31 -4.10
CA LEU A 318 -12.48 17.19 -5.18
C LEU A 318 -13.75 18.04 -4.94
N GLY A 319 -13.90 18.65 -3.77
CA GLY A 319 -15.08 19.45 -3.39
C GLY A 319 -16.29 18.64 -2.93
N ASP A 320 -16.16 17.32 -2.72
CA ASP A 320 -17.21 16.47 -2.17
C ASP A 320 -17.17 16.50 -0.62
N ASN A 321 -17.73 17.58 -0.07
CA ASN A 321 -17.71 17.84 1.38
C ASN A 321 -18.53 16.82 2.18
N LEU A 322 -19.57 16.23 1.59
CA LEU A 322 -20.39 15.21 2.27
C LEU A 322 -19.61 13.90 2.45
N MET A 323 -18.94 13.45 1.39
CA MET A 323 -18.09 12.26 1.47
C MET A 323 -16.88 12.50 2.37
N ALA A 324 -16.28 13.69 2.32
CA ALA A 324 -15.20 14.08 3.21
C ALA A 324 -15.59 13.94 4.69
N LEU A 325 -16.74 14.52 5.08
CA LEU A 325 -17.26 14.43 6.44
C LEU A 325 -17.52 12.97 6.86
N ASN A 326 -18.17 12.18 6.00
CA ASN A 326 -18.45 10.76 6.26
C ASN A 326 -17.16 9.95 6.52
N HIS A 327 -16.12 10.16 5.73
CA HIS A 327 -14.84 9.50 5.93
C HIS A 327 -14.12 9.98 7.20
N ALA A 328 -14.19 11.27 7.52
CA ALA A 328 -13.60 11.84 8.72
C ALA A 328 -14.29 11.32 10.00
N ASP A 329 -15.62 11.23 10.01
CA ASP A 329 -16.38 10.67 11.13
C ASP A 329 -16.07 9.18 11.32
N LYS A 330 -16.03 8.40 10.24
CA LYS A 330 -15.61 6.99 10.28
C LYS A 330 -14.19 6.81 10.81
N LEU A 331 -13.29 7.73 10.50
CA LEU A 331 -11.92 7.73 11.03
C LEU A 331 -11.91 7.98 12.53
N LEU A 332 -12.63 8.99 13.00
CA LEU A 332 -12.72 9.35 14.42
C LEU A 332 -13.42 8.28 15.28
N GLN A 333 -14.28 7.46 14.67
CA GLN A 333 -14.93 6.32 15.33
C GLN A 333 -14.02 5.08 15.48
N GLN A 334 -12.81 5.07 14.90
CA GLN A 334 -11.90 3.92 15.04
C GLN A 334 -11.34 3.84 16.48
N PRO A 335 -11.30 2.63 17.10
CA PRO A 335 -11.00 2.47 18.52
C PRO A 335 -9.54 2.76 18.90
N LYS A 336 -8.61 2.67 17.95
CA LYS A 336 -7.17 2.90 18.14
C LYS A 336 -6.63 3.82 17.05
N LEU A 337 -6.76 5.13 17.28
CA LEU A 337 -6.31 6.15 16.34
C LEU A 337 -5.02 6.81 16.85
N SER A 338 -4.02 6.99 16.00
CA SER A 338 -2.83 7.78 16.35
C SER A 338 -3.22 9.24 16.55
N GLY A 339 -2.47 9.97 17.38
CA GLY A 339 -2.72 11.39 17.63
C GLY A 339 -2.75 12.21 16.34
N SER A 340 -1.80 11.96 15.43
CA SER A 340 -1.75 12.57 14.11
C SER A 340 -3.01 12.35 13.26
N LEU A 341 -3.56 11.13 13.25
CA LEU A 341 -4.75 10.80 12.46
C LEU A 341 -6.02 11.34 13.12
N LYS A 342 -6.06 11.41 14.46
CA LYS A 342 -7.15 12.07 15.19
C LYS A 342 -7.20 13.56 14.87
N PHE A 343 -6.05 14.22 14.90
CA PHE A 343 -5.92 15.62 14.49
C PHE A 343 -6.42 15.83 13.06
N LEU A 344 -5.95 15.02 12.10
CA LEU A 344 -6.40 15.10 10.71
C LEU A 344 -7.90 14.84 10.56
N GLY A 345 -8.46 13.87 11.29
CA GLY A 345 -9.90 13.58 11.28
C GLY A 345 -10.74 14.78 11.72
N HIS A 346 -10.38 15.43 12.84
CA HIS A 346 -11.08 16.65 13.27
C HIS A 346 -10.90 17.80 12.28
N LEU A 347 -9.69 17.99 11.73
CA LEU A 347 -9.42 19.05 10.77
C LEU A 347 -10.25 18.88 9.49
N TYR A 348 -10.27 17.66 8.91
CA TYR A 348 -11.04 17.37 7.70
C TYR A 348 -12.55 17.46 7.94
N ALA A 349 -13.04 17.00 9.10
CA ALA A 349 -14.45 17.16 9.47
C ALA A 349 -14.83 18.64 9.61
N ALA A 350 -14.00 19.45 10.27
CA ALA A 350 -14.24 20.89 10.42
C ALA A 350 -14.27 21.61 9.06
N GLU A 351 -13.31 21.34 8.18
CA GLU A 351 -13.26 21.92 6.83
C GLU A 351 -14.49 21.55 6.00
N ALA A 352 -14.89 20.28 6.04
CA ALA A 352 -16.10 19.80 5.37
C ALA A 352 -17.36 20.49 5.91
N LEU A 353 -17.50 20.61 7.23
CA LEU A 353 -18.65 21.25 7.88
C LEU A 353 -18.74 22.74 7.57
N ILE A 354 -17.62 23.46 7.56
CA ILE A 354 -17.57 24.87 7.14
C ILE A 354 -18.04 25.01 5.70
N SER A 355 -17.57 24.12 4.81
CA SER A 355 -17.95 24.12 3.40
C SER A 355 -19.42 23.72 3.16
N LEU A 356 -20.06 23.09 4.15
CA LEU A 356 -21.49 22.76 4.19
C LEU A 356 -22.33 23.80 4.96
N ASP A 357 -21.75 24.95 5.34
CA ASP A 357 -22.39 26.02 6.13
C ASP A 357 -22.86 25.57 7.54
N ARG A 358 -22.27 24.50 8.08
CA ARG A 358 -22.54 23.96 9.43
C ARG A 358 -21.49 24.43 10.43
N ILE A 359 -21.34 25.75 10.56
CA ILE A 359 -20.25 26.37 11.34
C ILE A 359 -20.31 25.98 12.83
N SER A 360 -21.50 25.89 13.42
CA SER A 360 -21.67 25.51 14.83
C SER A 360 -21.09 24.14 15.13
N ASP A 361 -21.30 23.17 14.23
CA ASP A 361 -20.76 21.82 14.37
C ASP A 361 -19.23 21.82 14.16
N ALA A 362 -18.74 22.61 13.19
CA ALA A 362 -17.30 22.72 12.91
C ALA A 362 -16.49 23.22 14.11
N ILE A 363 -17.04 24.15 14.90
CA ILE A 363 -16.38 24.69 16.11
C ILE A 363 -16.07 23.57 17.11
N THR A 364 -16.93 22.56 17.21
CA THR A 364 -16.73 21.43 18.14
C THR A 364 -15.49 20.61 17.78
N HIS A 365 -15.21 20.44 16.47
CA HIS A 365 -14.03 19.74 15.99
C HIS A 365 -12.75 20.58 16.15
N LEU A 366 -12.85 21.92 16.06
CA LEU A 366 -11.73 22.85 16.21
C LEU A 366 -11.34 23.15 17.67
N ASN A 367 -12.03 22.53 18.66
CA ASN A 367 -11.65 22.66 20.07
C ASN A 367 -10.21 22.14 20.29
N PRO A 368 -9.28 22.96 20.82
CA PRO A 368 -7.91 22.55 21.12
C PRO A 368 -7.80 21.30 22.01
N GLU A 369 -8.80 21.03 22.86
CA GLU A 369 -8.84 19.84 23.72
C GLU A 369 -8.91 18.52 22.93
N ASN A 370 -9.36 18.56 21.67
CA ASN A 370 -9.37 17.38 20.81
C ASN A 370 -7.96 16.96 20.34
N VAL A 371 -6.99 17.87 20.43
CA VAL A 371 -5.61 17.70 19.96
C VAL A 371 -4.67 17.45 21.14
N THR A 372 -4.75 16.24 21.69
CA THR A 372 -3.94 15.85 22.85
C THR A 372 -2.54 15.35 22.47
N ASP A 373 -2.36 14.88 21.22
CA ASP A 373 -1.10 14.33 20.70
C ASP A 373 -1.09 14.43 19.17
N VAL A 374 0.08 14.68 18.58
CA VAL A 374 0.31 14.72 17.10
C VAL A 374 1.35 13.67 16.69
N SER A 375 1.71 12.75 17.57
CA SER A 375 2.64 11.67 17.27
C SER A 375 2.08 10.72 16.19
N LEU A 376 3.00 10.20 15.37
CA LEU A 376 2.69 9.27 14.27
C LEU A 376 2.50 7.82 14.76
N GLY A 377 2.77 7.54 16.04
CA GLY A 377 2.65 6.23 16.65
C GLY A 377 1.32 6.04 17.37
N ILE A 378 0.86 4.80 17.49
CA ILE A 378 -0.16 4.46 18.48
C ILE A 378 0.56 4.37 19.82
N SER A 379 0.10 5.11 20.84
CA SER A 379 0.64 4.97 22.19
C SER A 379 0.54 3.50 22.60
N SER A 380 1.69 2.83 22.70
CA SER A 380 1.76 1.54 23.36
C SER A 380 1.51 1.84 24.84
N ASN A 381 0.35 1.47 25.36
CA ASN A 381 0.17 1.43 26.80
C ASN A 381 1.22 0.48 27.37
N GLU A 382 2.21 1.03 28.05
CA GLU A 382 3.14 0.31 28.91
C GLU A 382 2.37 -0.23 30.11
N GLN A 383 1.72 -1.39 29.96
CA GLN A 383 1.33 -2.24 31.07
C GLN A 383 1.44 -3.70 30.64
N ASP A 384 2.67 -4.17 30.51
CA ASP A 384 3.05 -5.59 30.66
C ASP A 384 4.49 -5.61 31.21
N GLN A 385 4.67 -4.98 32.37
CA GLN A 385 5.71 -5.34 33.32
C GLN A 385 5.02 -5.93 34.54
N GLY A 386 5.16 -7.24 34.68
CA GLY A 386 4.74 -8.07 35.81
C GLY A 386 5.37 -9.43 35.65
#